data_AF-A0A969PBH3-F1
#
_entry.id   AF-A0A969PBH3-F1
#
_cell.length_a   1.000
_cell.length_b   1.000
_cell.length_c   1.000
_cell.angle_alpha   90.00
_cell.angle_beta   90.00
_cell.angle_gamma   90.00
#
_symmetry.space_group_name_H-M   'P 1'
#
loop_
_entity.id
_entity.type
_entity.pdbx_description
1 polymer ?
#
loop_
_entity_poly.entity_id
_entity_poly.type
_entity_poly.pdbx_seq_one_letter_code
_entity_poly.pdbx_strand_id
1 'polypeptide(L)'
;MVQLNIVAGTSVKIPTPQVFQQSAIQQQASALTAPKFKANQLVSFIGGIGFIKNRQAGASGWLYAIEMVLDAAVPTLRRGSSGITILLYETDIKVVNSSFCTPT
;
A
#
# COMPACT_ATOMS: atom_id res chain seq x y z
N MET A 1 14.42 -69.22 -22.28
CA MET A 1 15.75 -68.66 -22.54
C MET A 1 15.59 -67.38 -23.34
N VAL A 2 15.80 -66.21 -22.74
CA VAL A 2 16.28 -65.00 -23.43
C VAL A 2 17.06 -64.19 -22.39
N GLN A 3 18.37 -64.09 -22.57
CA GLN A 3 19.27 -63.21 -21.83
C GLN A 3 19.16 -61.80 -22.42
N LEU A 4 18.96 -60.77 -21.60
CA LEU A 4 19.13 -59.37 -22.04
C LEU A 4 20.50 -58.85 -21.59
N ASN A 5 21.38 -58.61 -22.56
CA ASN A 5 22.68 -57.98 -22.35
C ASN A 5 22.49 -56.46 -22.20
N ILE A 6 22.83 -55.92 -21.03
CA ILE A 6 22.84 -54.47 -20.77
C ILE A 6 24.15 -53.89 -21.31
N VAL A 7 24.08 -53.10 -22.38
CA VAL A 7 25.21 -52.31 -22.88
C VAL A 7 25.40 -51.09 -22.00
N ALA A 8 26.63 -50.90 -21.54
CA ALA A 8 27.06 -49.80 -20.69
C ALA A 8 27.00 -48.45 -21.42
N GLY A 9 26.69 -47.40 -20.64
CA GLY A 9 27.14 -46.05 -20.93
C GLY A 9 26.08 -45.12 -21.53
N THR A 10 25.23 -44.56 -20.67
CA THR A 10 24.77 -43.18 -20.91
C THR A 10 24.65 -42.46 -19.58
N SER A 11 25.50 -41.45 -19.42
CA SER A 11 25.61 -40.63 -18.23
C SER A 11 24.29 -39.90 -17.96
N VAL A 12 23.80 -40.04 -16.73
CA VAL A 12 22.62 -39.36 -16.22
C VAL A 12 22.89 -37.86 -16.17
N LYS A 13 22.32 -37.10 -17.11
CA LYS A 13 22.24 -35.63 -16.99
C LYS A 13 20.99 -35.29 -16.19
N ILE A 14 21.14 -35.28 -14.87
CA ILE A 14 20.11 -34.80 -13.94
C ILE A 14 19.83 -33.33 -14.32
N PRO A 15 18.58 -32.96 -14.69
CA PRO A 15 18.25 -31.56 -14.84
C PRO A 15 18.36 -30.90 -13.47
N THR A 16 19.17 -29.84 -13.41
CA THR A 16 19.30 -28.92 -12.28
C THR A 16 17.90 -28.59 -11.73
N PRO A 17 17.68 -28.56 -10.39
CA PRO A 17 16.40 -28.14 -9.85
C PRO A 17 16.11 -26.75 -10.39
N GLN A 18 15.02 -26.65 -11.16
CA GLN A 18 14.55 -25.39 -11.66
C GLN A 18 14.25 -24.54 -10.44
N VAL A 19 15.03 -23.47 -10.27
CA VAL A 19 14.71 -22.38 -9.35
C VAL A 19 13.28 -21.99 -9.70
N PHE A 20 12.35 -22.31 -8.80
CA PHE A 20 10.98 -21.85 -8.87
C PHE A 20 11.09 -20.34 -8.87
N GLN A 21 11.01 -19.74 -10.07
CA GLN A 21 10.93 -18.29 -10.19
C GLN A 21 9.67 -17.94 -9.44
N GLN A 22 9.83 -17.46 -8.20
CA GLN A 22 8.80 -16.74 -7.51
C GLN A 22 8.42 -15.64 -8.48
N SER A 23 7.27 -15.82 -9.13
CA SER A 23 6.58 -14.72 -9.75
C SER A 23 6.27 -13.83 -8.56
N ALA A 24 7.21 -12.94 -8.22
CA ALA A 24 6.86 -11.69 -7.60
C ALA A 24 5.65 -11.25 -8.41
N ILE A 25 4.51 -11.11 -7.74
CA ILE A 25 3.36 -10.46 -8.32
C ILE A 25 3.95 -9.12 -8.76
N GLN A 26 4.33 -9.05 -10.05
CA GLN A 26 4.70 -7.82 -10.71
C GLN A 26 3.40 -7.08 -10.61
N GLN A 27 3.29 -6.24 -9.57
CA GLN A 27 2.23 -5.28 -9.45
C GLN A 27 2.31 -4.53 -10.75
N GLN A 28 1.41 -4.90 -11.66
CA GLN A 28 1.29 -4.32 -12.95
C GLN A 28 1.07 -2.85 -12.63
N ALA A 29 2.13 -2.07 -12.82
CA ALA A 29 2.10 -0.63 -12.68
C ALA A 29 1.28 -0.12 -13.86
N SER A 30 -0.01 -0.43 -13.86
CA SER A 30 -1.05 0.37 -14.47
C SER A 30 -0.68 1.77 -14.04
N ALA A 31 -0.27 2.61 -15.00
CA ALA A 31 0.33 3.91 -14.72
C ALA A 31 -0.67 4.73 -13.91
N LEU A 32 -0.61 4.58 -12.58
CA LEU A 32 -1.42 5.34 -11.67
C LEU A 32 -1.01 6.78 -11.89
N THR A 33 -2.00 7.63 -12.13
CA THR A 33 -1.79 9.06 -12.21
C THR A 33 -1.00 9.54 -11.00
N ALA A 34 -0.27 10.64 -11.10
CA ALA A 34 0.48 11.13 -9.96
C ALA A 34 -0.45 11.34 -8.74
N PRO A 35 -0.03 10.96 -7.52
CA PRO A 35 -0.84 11.12 -6.31
C PRO A 35 -1.17 12.58 -6.10
N LYS A 36 -2.45 12.88 -5.88
CA LYS A 36 -2.94 14.26 -5.75
C LYS A 36 -2.46 14.94 -4.48
N PHE A 37 -2.36 14.19 -3.40
CA PHE A 37 -2.02 14.71 -2.08
C PHE A 37 -0.64 14.26 -1.60
N LYS A 38 -0.01 15.09 -0.77
CA LYS A 38 1.35 14.90 -0.24
C LYS A 38 1.31 14.53 1.24
N ALA A 39 2.41 13.94 1.73
CA ALA A 39 2.59 13.69 3.16
C ALA A 39 2.55 15.01 3.95
N ASN A 40 2.00 14.94 5.17
CA ASN A 40 1.71 16.03 6.10
C ASN A 40 0.77 17.11 5.57
N GLN A 41 0.09 16.88 4.45
CA GLN A 41 -0.96 17.78 3.98
C GLN A 41 -2.22 17.61 4.82
N LEU A 42 -2.81 18.73 5.25
CA LEU A 42 -4.11 18.76 5.92
C LEU A 42 -5.22 18.54 4.88
N VAL A 43 -6.09 17.58 5.16
CA VAL A 43 -7.20 17.20 4.30
C VAL A 43 -8.49 17.01 5.10
N SER A 44 -9.63 17.13 4.43
CA SER A 44 -10.96 16.86 4.98
C SER A 44 -11.58 15.64 4.29
N PHE A 45 -12.37 14.87 5.03
CA PHE A 45 -13.09 13.69 4.56
C PHE A 45 -14.37 13.51 5.40
N ILE A 46 -15.20 12.51 5.05
CA ILE A 46 -16.40 12.19 5.84
C ILE A 46 -15.97 11.66 7.21
N GLY A 47 -16.17 12.47 8.25
CA GLY A 47 -15.77 12.15 9.63
C GLY A 47 -14.78 13.14 10.25
N GLY A 48 -14.26 14.11 9.48
CA GLY A 48 -13.49 15.22 10.03
C GLY A 48 -12.33 15.67 9.15
N ILE A 49 -11.27 16.15 9.81
CA ILE A 49 -10.01 16.58 9.19
C ILE A 49 -8.84 15.75 9.72
N GLY A 50 -7.79 15.63 8.91
CA GLY A 50 -6.60 14.87 9.29
C GLY A 50 -5.41 15.17 8.40
N PHE A 51 -4.26 14.62 8.79
CA PHE A 51 -3.00 14.78 8.09
C PHE A 51 -2.61 13.50 7.37
N ILE A 52 -2.23 13.62 6.11
CA ILE A 52 -1.72 12.47 5.36
C ILE A 52 -0.37 12.03 5.93
N LYS A 53 -0.25 10.76 6.29
CA LYS A 53 1.01 10.15 6.74
C LYS A 53 1.70 9.36 5.67
N ASN A 54 0.92 8.62 4.89
CA ASN A 54 1.47 7.78 3.84
C ASN A 54 0.47 7.62 2.68
N ARG A 55 0.96 7.13 1.54
CA ARG A 55 0.19 6.80 0.36
C ARG A 55 0.63 5.46 -0.23
N GLN A 56 -0.31 4.72 -0.79
CA GLN A 56 -0.04 3.47 -1.50
C GLN A 56 -0.94 3.34 -2.72
N ALA A 57 -0.49 2.56 -3.70
CA ALA A 57 -1.31 2.16 -4.83
C ALA A 57 -2.41 1.20 -4.36
N GLY A 58 -3.67 1.50 -4.67
CA GLY A 58 -4.83 0.65 -4.47
C GLY A 58 -5.43 0.19 -5.80
N ALA A 59 -6.42 -0.69 -5.74
CA ALA A 59 -7.07 -1.26 -6.93
C ALA A 59 -7.78 -0.20 -7.80
N SER A 60 -8.31 0.86 -7.19
CA SER A 60 -9.08 1.93 -7.84
C SER A 60 -8.40 3.30 -7.86
N GLY A 61 -7.12 3.38 -7.48
CA GLY A 61 -6.39 4.65 -7.40
C GLY A 61 -5.44 4.72 -6.20
N TRP A 62 -5.22 5.91 -5.66
CA TRP A 62 -4.39 6.10 -4.47
C TRP A 62 -5.19 5.89 -3.18
N LEU A 63 -4.61 5.13 -2.27
CA LEU A 63 -5.04 5.00 -0.88
C LEU A 63 -4.12 5.84 0.02
N TYR A 64 -4.71 6.59 0.93
CA TYR A 64 -4.00 7.46 1.85
C TYR A 64 -4.25 7.05 3.29
N ALA A 65 -3.16 6.95 4.06
CA ALA A 65 -3.22 6.83 5.50
C ALA A 65 -3.30 8.23 6.10
N ILE A 66 -4.37 8.52 6.83
CA ILE A 66 -4.67 9.84 7.39
C ILE A 66 -4.74 9.73 8.90
N GLU A 67 -3.86 10.44 9.60
CA GLU A 67 -3.98 10.62 11.04
C GLU A 67 -5.03 11.70 11.32
N MET A 68 -6.13 11.31 11.96
CA MET A 68 -7.23 12.23 12.28
C MET A 68 -6.80 13.22 13.35
N VAL A 69 -7.26 14.47 13.22
CA VAL A 69 -7.23 15.41 14.34
C VAL A 69 -8.35 15.00 15.29
N LEU A 70 -8.01 14.37 16.41
CA LEU A 70 -8.99 14.12 17.46
C LEU A 70 -9.23 15.40 18.23
N ASP A 71 -10.50 15.74 18.45
CA ASP A 71 -10.85 16.74 19.45
C ASP A 71 -10.38 16.27 20.83
N ALA A 72 -9.83 17.19 21.61
CA ALA A 72 -9.26 16.93 22.93
C ALA A 72 -10.25 16.30 23.94
N ALA A 73 -11.54 16.27 23.59
CA ALA A 73 -12.62 15.67 24.38
C ALA A 73 -12.72 14.14 24.21
N VAL A 74 -12.03 13.52 23.25
CA VAL A 74 -12.00 12.06 23.15
C VAL A 74 -11.13 11.53 24.30
N PRO A 75 -11.71 10.77 25.26
CA PRO A 75 -10.95 10.26 26.39
C PRO A 75 -9.82 9.42 25.82
N THR A 76 -8.60 9.90 26.04
CA THR A 76 -7.38 9.40 25.43
C THR A 76 -7.35 7.88 25.53
N LEU A 77 -7.42 7.21 24.38
CA LEU A 77 -7.03 5.82 24.27
C LEU A 77 -5.72 5.67 25.04
N ARG A 78 -5.65 4.67 25.92
CA ARG A 78 -4.57 4.38 26.88
C ARG A 78 -3.18 4.92 26.48
N ARG A 79 -2.41 5.41 27.47
CA ARG A 79 -1.00 5.82 27.37
C ARG A 79 -0.22 4.89 26.42
N GLY A 80 0.08 5.36 25.20
CA GLY A 80 0.61 4.56 24.09
C GLY A 80 -0.24 4.56 22.81
N SER A 81 -1.36 5.29 22.79
CA SER A 81 -2.22 5.43 21.61
C SER A 81 -1.57 6.28 20.51
N SER A 82 -1.20 5.61 19.42
CA SER A 82 -1.01 6.24 18.11
C SER A 82 -2.33 6.93 17.73
N GLY A 83 -2.28 8.14 17.16
CA GLY A 83 -3.48 8.82 16.68
C GLY A 83 -4.33 7.90 15.79
N ILE A 84 -5.65 8.13 15.74
CA ILE A 84 -6.52 7.31 14.90
C ILE A 84 -6.09 7.51 13.44
N THR A 85 -5.56 6.45 12.84
CA THR A 85 -5.16 6.45 11.44
C THR A 85 -6.22 5.72 10.64
N ILE A 86 -6.81 6.40 9.66
CA ILE A 86 -7.78 5.83 8.73
C ILE A 86 -7.17 5.67 7.35
N LEU A 87 -7.69 4.72 6.57
CA LEU A 87 -7.30 4.49 5.18
C LEU A 87 -8.47 4.88 4.27
N LEU A 88 -8.26 5.87 3.42
CA LEU A 88 -9.27 6.37 2.49
C LEU A 88 -8.73 6.47 1.07
N TYR A 89 -9.62 6.32 0.08
CA TYR A 89 -9.27 6.56 -1.31
C TYR A 89 -9.15 8.04 -1.61
N GLU A 90 -8.37 8.40 -2.63
CA GLU A 90 -8.19 9.77 -3.09
C GLU A 90 -9.51 10.51 -3.38
N THR A 91 -10.54 9.77 -3.83
CA THR A 91 -11.87 10.30 -4.15
C THR A 91 -12.62 10.82 -2.93
N ASP A 92 -12.34 10.24 -1.76
CA ASP A 92 -13.04 10.49 -0.50
C ASP A 92 -12.42 11.65 0.30
N ILE A 93 -11.33 12.22 -0.24
CA ILE A 93 -10.50 13.22 0.41
C ILE A 93 -10.56 14.54 -0.36
N LYS A 94 -10.62 15.66 0.35
CA LYS A 94 -10.58 17.02 -0.22
C LYS A 94 -9.48 17.86 0.44
N VAL A 95 -8.93 18.81 -0.31
CA VAL A 95 -7.97 19.78 0.25
C VAL A 95 -8.71 20.77 1.15
N VAL A 96 -8.17 21.03 2.34
CA VAL A 96 -8.66 22.13 3.18
C VAL A 96 -8.09 23.42 2.62
N ASN A 97 -8.90 24.22 1.94
CA ASN A 97 -8.52 25.58 1.59
C ASN A 97 -8.66 26.45 2.84
N SER A 98 -7.53 26.88 3.40
CA SER A 98 -7.49 27.95 4.41
C SER A 98 -7.71 29.30 3.72
N SER A 99 -8.94 29.59 3.30
CA SER A 99 -9.32 30.88 2.73
C SER A 99 -10.35 31.58 3.60
N PHE A 100 -10.10 31.66 4.91
CA PHE A 100 -10.95 32.41 5.81
C PHE A 100 -10.11 33.26 6.78
N CYS A 101 -10.37 34.56 6.70
CA CYS A 101 -10.01 35.64 7.61
C CYS A 101 -8.60 36.24 7.50
N THR A 102 -8.42 37.16 6.55
CA THR A 102 -7.65 38.37 6.82
C THR A 102 -8.55 39.34 7.58
N PRO A 103 -8.29 39.63 8.87
CA PRO A 103 -8.95 40.77 9.51
C PRO A 103 -8.50 42.05 8.79
N THR A 104 -9.47 42.81 8.27
CA THR A 104 -9.26 44.17 7.77
C THR A 104 -9.22 45.14 8.94
#